data_AF-A0A7Y1SM23-F1
#
_entry.id   AF-A0A7Y1SM23-F1
#
_cell.length_a   1.000
_cell.length_b   1.000
_cell.length_c   1.000
_cell.angle_alpha   90.00
_cell.angle_beta   90.00
_cell.angle_gamma   90.00
#
_symmetry.space_group_name_H-M   'P 1'
#
loop_
_entity.id
_entity.type
_entity.pdbx_description
1 polymer ?
#
loop_
_entity_poly.entity_id
_entity_poly.type
_entity_poly.pdbx_seq_one_letter_code
_entity_poly.pdbx_strand_id
1 'polypeptide(L)'
;MTIQFNDRMTNLATGLGDPAYDKTAGDAHTLIAYAPQQMIELYRSSWLARNIIDEPAHDMTRKWRRWQGAATDIDKMEQAERDMNVRGAVHNAVQAARLLGGAAILIGDGAAHPERPLTSVK
;
A
#
# COMPACT_ATOMS: atom_id res chain seq x y z
N MET A 1 40.40 -7.35 3.13
CA MET A 1 39.79 -6.71 1.95
C MET A 1 38.42 -7.36 1.77
N THR A 2 37.37 -6.70 2.26
CA THR A 2 36.00 -7.26 2.21
C THR A 2 35.43 -6.91 0.84
N ILE A 3 35.31 -7.90 -0.04
CA ILE A 3 34.67 -7.72 -1.34
C ILE A 3 33.16 -7.60 -1.08
N GLN A 4 32.60 -6.41 -1.24
CA GLN A 4 31.14 -6.22 -1.28
C GLN A 4 30.64 -6.57 -2.67
N PHE A 5 29.85 -7.64 -2.76
CA PHE A 5 29.11 -8.00 -3.98
C PHE A 5 27.90 -7.06 -4.14
N ASN A 6 28.14 -5.88 -4.70
CA ASN A 6 27.07 -5.11 -5.33
C ASN A 6 27.11 -5.39 -6.83
N ASP A 7 25.95 -5.60 -7.45
CA ASP A 7 25.82 -5.73 -8.90
C ASP A 7 26.25 -4.40 -9.56
N ARG A 8 27.46 -4.37 -10.12
CA ARG A 8 28.05 -3.20 -10.78
C ARG A 8 28.86 -3.68 -11.97
N MET A 9 28.70 -3.04 -13.13
CA MET A 9 29.60 -3.24 -14.26
C MET A 9 30.87 -2.39 -14.04
N THR A 10 32.04 -3.02 -13.99
CA THR A 10 33.34 -2.32 -13.92
C THR A 10 34.25 -2.80 -15.06
N ASN A 11 35.00 -1.87 -15.67
CA ASN A 11 35.93 -2.17 -16.75
C ASN A 11 37.15 -1.23 -16.71
N LEU A 12 38.32 -1.82 -16.53
CA LEU A 12 39.60 -1.10 -16.41
C LEU A 12 40.03 -0.41 -17.71
N ALA A 13 39.79 -1.02 -18.87
CA ALA A 13 40.24 -0.48 -20.16
C ALA A 13 39.45 0.76 -20.58
N THR A 14 38.18 0.84 -20.17
CA THR A 14 37.30 1.98 -20.47
C THR A 14 37.15 2.95 -19.30
N GLY A 15 37.75 2.66 -18.14
CA GLY A 15 37.57 3.45 -16.90
C GLY A 15 36.16 3.35 -16.29
N LEU A 16 35.36 2.35 -16.69
CA LEU A 16 33.99 2.16 -16.18
C LEU A 16 34.05 1.66 -14.72
N GLY A 17 33.37 2.36 -13.83
CA GLY A 17 33.45 2.13 -12.38
C GLY A 17 34.65 2.80 -11.68
N ASP A 18 35.48 3.57 -12.40
CA ASP A 18 36.55 4.39 -11.80
C ASP A 18 35.99 5.78 -11.41
N PRO A 19 35.99 6.16 -10.12
CA PRO A 19 35.53 7.48 -9.67
C PRO A 19 36.24 8.67 -10.32
N ALA A 20 37.45 8.49 -10.86
CA ALA A 20 38.20 9.54 -11.54
C ALA A 20 37.71 9.82 -12.98
N TYR A 21 37.07 8.85 -13.63
CA TYR A 21 36.71 8.92 -15.06
C TYR A 21 35.23 8.67 -15.35
N ASP A 22 34.55 7.90 -14.49
CA ASP A 22 33.14 7.52 -14.63
C ASP A 22 32.27 8.27 -13.61
N LYS A 23 31.38 9.13 -14.12
CA LYS A 23 30.44 9.91 -13.30
C LYS A 23 29.42 9.03 -12.57
N THR A 24 29.17 7.82 -13.07
CA THR A 24 28.25 6.85 -12.46
C THR A 24 28.93 5.99 -11.39
N ALA A 25 30.26 6.02 -11.28
CA ALA A 25 31.01 5.26 -10.27
C ALA A 25 30.71 5.72 -8.83
N GLY A 26 30.24 6.96 -8.66
CA GLY A 26 29.77 7.49 -7.37
C GLY A 26 28.27 7.27 -7.11
N ASP A 27 27.52 6.79 -8.09
CA ASP A 27 26.08 6.59 -7.93
C ASP A 27 25.83 5.28 -7.17
N ALA A 28 25.04 5.37 -6.11
CA ALA A 28 24.73 4.25 -5.25
C ALA A 28 23.22 4.19 -5.04
N HIS A 29 22.60 3.12 -5.52
CA HIS A 29 21.23 2.80 -5.18
C HIS A 29 21.18 2.33 -3.72
N THR A 30 20.94 3.28 -2.83
CA THR A 30 20.74 3.02 -1.41
C THR A 30 19.26 3.14 -1.07
N LEU A 31 18.83 2.35 -0.10
CA LEU A 31 17.48 2.47 0.45
C LEU A 31 17.42 3.77 1.29
N ILE A 32 16.55 4.69 0.90
CA ILE A 32 16.21 5.85 1.72
C ILE A 32 14.94 5.50 2.51
N ALA A 33 15.08 5.33 3.82
CA ALA A 33 13.95 5.15 4.70
C ALA A 33 13.28 6.51 4.97
N TYR A 34 12.00 6.64 4.64
CA TYR A 34 11.21 7.83 4.93
C TYR A 34 10.43 7.65 6.22
N ALA A 35 10.36 8.71 7.04
CA ALA A 35 9.46 8.75 8.16
C ALA A 35 7.99 8.88 7.68
N PRO A 36 7.00 8.34 8.40
CA PRO A 36 5.59 8.41 8.02
C PRO A 36 5.11 9.82 7.67
N GLN A 37 5.60 10.84 8.40
CA GLN A 37 5.24 12.24 8.17
C GLN A 37 5.71 12.75 6.79
N GLN A 38 6.89 12.33 6.35
CA GLN A 38 7.44 12.72 5.04
C GLN A 38 6.63 12.08 3.90
N MET A 39 6.16 10.84 4.10
CA MET A 39 5.32 10.15 3.13
C MET A 39 3.97 10.85 2.97
N ILE A 40 3.35 11.28 4.07
CA ILE A 40 2.10 12.05 4.06
C ILE A 40 2.32 13.40 3.34
N GLU A 41 3.41 14.11 3.62
CA GLU A 41 3.69 15.38 2.96
C GLU A 41 3.92 15.21 1.45
N LEU A 42 4.67 14.18 1.06
CA LEU A 42 4.88 13.83 -0.35
C LEU A 42 3.56 13.53 -1.06
N TYR A 43 2.67 12.78 -0.44
CA TYR A 43 1.33 12.46 -0.95
C TYR A 43 0.44 13.71 -1.11
N ARG A 44 0.61 14.71 -0.23
CA ARG A 44 -0.16 15.96 -0.28
C ARG A 44 0.37 16.94 -1.31
N SER A 45 1.69 17.03 -1.46
CA SER A 45 2.37 18.02 -2.30
C SER A 45 2.61 17.57 -3.74
N SER A 46 2.75 16.27 -4.01
CA SER A 46 3.04 15.73 -5.34
C SER A 46 1.86 14.98 -5.94
N TRP A 47 1.39 15.47 -7.10
CA TRP A 47 0.36 14.78 -7.89
C TRP A 47 0.80 13.38 -8.33
N LEU A 48 2.07 13.22 -8.72
CA LEU A 48 2.59 11.92 -9.16
C LEU A 48 2.62 10.92 -8.01
N ALA A 49 3.10 11.35 -6.84
CA ALA A 49 3.14 10.48 -5.66
C ALA A 49 1.73 10.04 -5.26
N ARG A 50 0.76 10.95 -5.33
CA ARG A 50 -0.66 10.62 -5.09
C ARG A 50 -1.16 9.56 -6.06
N ASN A 51 -0.94 9.72 -7.37
CA ASN A 51 -1.44 8.76 -8.36
C ASN A 51 -0.79 7.38 -8.26
N ILE A 52 0.50 7.30 -7.90
CA ILE A 52 1.18 6.02 -7.65
C ILE A 52 0.44 5.20 -6.58
N ILE A 53 -0.20 5.88 -5.62
CA ILE A 53 -0.94 5.27 -4.51
C ILE A 53 -2.41 5.06 -4.90
N ASP A 54 -3.06 6.10 -5.42
CA ASP A 54 -4.51 6.16 -5.61
C ASP A 54 -5.00 5.35 -6.80
N GLU A 55 -4.33 5.41 -7.94
CA GLU A 55 -4.81 4.74 -9.15
C GLU A 55 -4.85 3.21 -8.99
N PRO A 56 -3.83 2.55 -8.39
CA PRO A 56 -3.92 1.12 -8.10
C PRO A 56 -5.01 0.79 -7.08
N ALA A 57 -5.17 1.60 -6.03
CA ALA A 57 -6.22 1.38 -5.04
C ALA A 57 -7.62 1.51 -5.68
N HIS A 58 -7.79 2.50 -6.56
CA HIS A 58 -9.00 2.70 -7.33
C HIS A 58 -9.25 1.54 -8.29
N ASP A 59 -8.29 1.12 -9.11
CA ASP A 59 -8.52 0.02 -10.07
C ASP A 59 -8.85 -1.31 -9.36
N MET A 60 -8.18 -1.60 -8.23
CA MET A 60 -8.48 -2.78 -7.42
C MET A 60 -9.89 -2.78 -6.84
N THR A 61 -10.41 -1.61 -6.48
CA THR A 61 -11.70 -1.50 -5.77
C THR A 61 -12.83 -0.98 -6.63
N ARG A 62 -12.59 -0.55 -7.87
CA ARG A 62 -13.63 0.02 -8.75
C ARG A 62 -14.65 -1.03 -9.18
N LYS A 63 -14.18 -2.24 -9.49
CA LYS A 63 -15.02 -3.40 -9.81
C LYS A 63 -15.10 -4.25 -8.56
N TRP A 64 -16.24 -4.20 -7.90
CA TRP A 64 -16.43 -4.95 -6.66
C TRP A 64 -16.70 -6.42 -6.90
N ARG A 65 -16.55 -7.23 -5.85
CA ARG A 65 -16.89 -8.65 -5.89
C ARG A 65 -18.39 -8.86 -6.06
N ARG A 66 -18.76 -10.04 -6.54
CA ARG A 66 -20.15 -10.52 -6.61
C ARG A 66 -20.31 -11.75 -5.73
N TRP A 67 -21.47 -11.88 -5.10
CA TRP A 67 -21.82 -13.04 -4.31
C TRP A 67 -22.44 -14.14 -5.18
N GLN A 68 -22.33 -15.38 -4.73
CA GLN A 68 -22.97 -16.55 -5.34
C GLN A 68 -23.90 -17.17 -4.30
N GLY A 69 -25.13 -17.50 -4.67
CA GLY A 69 -26.13 -18.02 -3.74
C GLY A 69 -27.56 -17.82 -4.22
N ALA A 70 -28.53 -18.04 -3.33
CA ALA A 70 -29.93 -17.70 -3.59
C ALA A 70 -30.09 -16.18 -3.71
N ALA A 71 -30.93 -15.72 -4.65
CA ALA A 71 -31.11 -14.30 -4.93
C ALA A 71 -31.47 -13.48 -3.67
N THR A 72 -32.34 -14.03 -2.82
CA THR A 72 -32.76 -13.39 -1.56
C THR A 72 -31.62 -13.17 -0.57
N ASP A 73 -30.61 -14.03 -0.58
CA ASP A 73 -29.46 -13.93 0.31
C ASP A 73 -28.41 -12.98 -0.27
N ILE A 74 -28.22 -12.99 -1.60
CA ILE A 74 -27.36 -12.04 -2.31
C ILE A 74 -27.82 -10.61 -2.03
N ASP A 75 -29.12 -10.32 -2.18
CA ASP A 75 -29.65 -8.97 -1.97
C ASP A 75 -29.42 -8.48 -0.53
N LYS A 76 -29.62 -9.35 0.46
CA LYS A 76 -29.35 -9.03 1.88
C LYS A 76 -27.87 -8.76 2.13
N MET A 77 -26.98 -9.55 1.54
CA MET A 77 -25.54 -9.38 1.68
C MET A 77 -25.06 -8.09 1.02
N GLU A 78 -25.52 -7.80 -0.20
CA GLU A 78 -25.18 -6.55 -0.89
C GLU A 78 -25.69 -5.33 -0.16
N GLN A 79 -26.91 -5.39 0.39
CA GLN A 79 -27.47 -4.30 1.19
C GLN A 79 -26.63 -4.07 2.45
N ALA A 80 -26.30 -5.13 3.19
CA ALA A 80 -25.45 -5.03 4.39
C ALA A 80 -24.05 -4.47 4.05
N GLU A 81 -23.45 -4.87 2.93
CA GLU A 81 -22.16 -4.33 2.48
C GLU A 81 -22.23 -2.84 2.15
N ARG A 82 -23.33 -2.39 1.55
CA ARG A 82 -23.57 -0.97 1.24
C ARG A 82 -23.76 -0.18 2.52
N ASP A 83 -24.56 -0.68 3.45
CA ASP A 83 -24.84 -0.04 4.74
C ASP A 83 -23.55 0.12 5.57
N MET A 84 -22.67 -0.89 5.55
CA MET A 84 -21.37 -0.86 6.23
C MET A 84 -20.26 -0.17 5.41
N ASN A 85 -20.54 0.26 4.18
CA ASN A 85 -19.55 0.82 3.24
C ASN A 85 -18.25 0.00 3.15
N VAL A 86 -18.38 -1.34 3.06
CA VAL A 86 -17.23 -2.26 3.09
C VAL A 86 -16.23 -1.94 1.97
N ARG A 87 -16.76 -1.61 0.78
CA ARG A 87 -15.94 -1.22 -0.37
C ARG A 87 -15.11 0.04 -0.10
N GLY A 88 -15.70 1.07 0.48
CA GLY A 88 -14.99 2.29 0.85
C GLY A 88 -13.94 2.04 1.93
N ALA A 89 -14.27 1.22 2.93
CA ALA A 89 -13.31 0.83 3.97
C ALA A 89 -12.09 0.10 3.39
N VAL A 90 -12.31 -0.84 2.45
CA VAL A 90 -11.22 -1.55 1.76
C VAL A 90 -10.40 -0.61 0.89
N HIS A 91 -11.04 0.30 0.14
CA HIS A 91 -10.34 1.30 -0.66
C HIS A 91 -9.38 2.14 0.19
N ASN A 92 -9.89 2.69 1.29
CA ASN A 92 -9.08 3.50 2.22
C ASN A 92 -7.96 2.68 2.85
N ALA A 93 -8.21 1.42 3.21
CA ALA A 93 -7.18 0.55 3.77
C ALA A 93 -6.06 0.26 2.76
N VAL A 94 -6.40 0.01 1.49
CA VAL A 94 -5.39 -0.21 0.44
C VAL A 94 -4.56 1.05 0.18
N GLN A 95 -5.19 2.23 0.14
CA GLN A 95 -4.45 3.51 0.04
C GLN A 95 -3.50 3.70 1.21
N ALA A 96 -3.99 3.52 2.45
CA ALA A 96 -3.18 3.66 3.66
C ALA A 96 -2.03 2.64 3.69
N ALA A 97 -2.27 1.39 3.28
CA ALA A 97 -1.24 0.36 3.22
C ALA A 97 -0.14 0.71 2.20
N ARG A 98 -0.51 1.27 1.05
CA ARG A 98 0.46 1.73 0.04
C ARG A 98 1.23 2.97 0.47
N LEU A 99 0.59 3.87 1.23
CA LEU A 99 1.22 5.10 1.72
C LEU A 99 2.17 4.85 2.90
N LEU A 100 1.75 4.04 3.88
CA LEU A 100 2.40 3.89 5.18
C LEU A 100 3.06 2.52 5.39
N GLY A 101 2.88 1.59 4.44
CA GLY A 101 3.43 0.23 4.52
C GLY A 101 2.53 -0.79 5.22
N GLY A 102 1.33 -0.40 5.68
CA GLY A 102 0.35 -1.32 6.27
C GLY A 102 -0.97 -0.65 6.65
N ALA A 103 -2.04 -1.44 6.72
CA ALA A 103 -3.35 -1.01 7.21
C ALA A 103 -4.15 -2.21 7.73
N ALA A 104 -5.15 -1.93 8.57
CA ALA A 104 -6.08 -2.93 9.09
C ALA A 104 -7.51 -2.41 8.99
N ILE A 105 -8.46 -3.33 8.78
CA ILE A 105 -9.89 -3.06 8.83
C ILE A 105 -10.43 -3.70 10.11
N LEU A 106 -11.03 -2.88 10.97
CA LEU A 106 -11.74 -3.34 12.15
C LEU A 106 -13.22 -3.51 11.80
N ILE A 107 -13.74 -4.73 11.94
CA ILE A 107 -15.16 -5.03 11.83
C ILE A 107 -15.68 -5.24 13.25
N GLY A 108 -16.67 -4.46 13.66
CA GLY A 108 -17.25 -4.52 14.99
C GLY A 108 -18.73 -4.12 14.98
N ASP A 109 -19.38 -4.32 16.11
CA ASP A 109 -20.79 -3.99 16.37
C ASP A 109 -20.99 -2.52 16.82
N GLY A 110 -19.92 -1.73 16.86
CA GLY A 110 -19.92 -0.35 17.35
C GLY A 110 -19.79 -0.23 18.88
N ALA A 111 -19.55 -1.33 19.60
CA ALA A 111 -19.29 -1.29 21.02
C ALA A 111 -18.01 -0.50 21.35
N ALA A 112 -18.01 0.18 22.51
CA ALA A 112 -16.86 0.95 22.98
C ALA A 112 -15.63 0.09 23.30
N HIS A 113 -15.83 -1.21 23.50
CA HIS A 113 -14.83 -2.19 23.92
C HIS A 113 -14.74 -3.34 22.92
N PRO A 114 -14.12 -3.13 21.74
CA PRO A 114 -14.00 -4.14 20.69
C PRO A 114 -13.18 -5.37 21.12
N GLU A 115 -12.41 -5.28 22.20
CA GLU A 115 -11.67 -6.38 22.79
C GLU A 115 -12.55 -7.40 23.53
N ARG A 116 -13.80 -7.02 23.87
CA ARG A 116 -14.72 -7.88 24.59
C ARG A 116 -15.44 -8.83 23.63
N PRO A 117 -15.79 -10.06 24.07
CA PRO A 117 -16.54 -10.99 23.24
C PRO A 117 -17.86 -10.38 22.75
N LEU A 118 -18.17 -10.57 21.47
CA LEU A 118 -19.48 -10.26 20.91
C LEU A 118 -20.53 -11.05 21.69
N THR A 119 -21.42 -10.34 22.37
CA THR A 119 -22.51 -10.98 23.11
C THR A 119 -23.58 -11.31 22.08
N SER A 120 -23.78 -12.59 21.77
CA SER A 120 -24.87 -12.99 20.87
C SER A 120 -26.20 -12.62 21.53
N VAL A 121 -26.93 -11.66 20.96
CA VAL A 121 -28.34 -11.46 21.32
C VAL A 121 -29.08 -12.71 20.83
N LYS A 122 -29.65 -13.47 21.77
CA LYS A 122 -30.54 -14.59 21.49
C LYS A 122 -31.89 -14.09 20.98
#